data_AF-A0AAN6MSX7-F1
#
_entry.id   AF-A0AAN6MSX7-F1
#
_cell.length_a   1.000
_cell.length_b   1.000
_cell.length_c   1.000
_cell.angle_alpha   90.00
_cell.angle_beta   90.00
_cell.angle_gamma   90.00
#
_symmetry.space_group_name_H-M   'P 1'
#
loop_
_entity.id
_entity.type
_entity.pdbx_description
1 polymer ?
#
loop_
_entity_poly.entity_id
_entity_poly.type
_entity_poly.pdbx_seq_one_letter_code
_entity_poly.pdbx_strand_id
1 'polypeptide(L)'
;MPLGKKHIDAQCECELIAMANASRYIQDEILPQLNWLRSDTTGLNGTVIPSLWIMDYDPKTHWLPKKAASGEQEYVFCHGNLHAHSILMHAETLHVMKIVDWDNAGFLRKEFQLWSGP
;
A
#
# COMPACT_ATOMS: atom_id res chain seq x y z
N MET A 1 5.14 20.78 10.37
CA MET A 1 4.58 22.05 9.88
C MET A 1 5.62 23.15 10.06
N PRO A 2 5.73 24.13 9.14
CA PRO A 2 6.47 25.35 9.40
C PRO A 2 6.00 25.96 10.72
N LEU A 3 6.93 26.36 11.60
CA LEU A 3 6.61 26.88 12.93
C LEU A 3 5.54 27.99 12.84
N GLY A 4 4.42 27.78 13.54
CA GLY A 4 3.37 28.80 13.70
C GLY A 4 2.30 28.89 12.59
N LYS A 5 2.35 28.07 11.53
CA LYS A 5 1.30 28.08 10.48
C LYS A 5 0.23 27.01 10.74
N LYS A 6 -1.05 27.42 10.75
CA LYS A 6 -2.21 26.51 10.83
C LYS A 6 -2.62 26.05 9.42
N HIS A 7 -3.12 24.83 9.32
CA HIS A 7 -3.63 24.22 8.08
C HIS A 7 -5.03 24.78 7.72
N ILE A 8 -5.13 26.09 7.45
CA ILE A 8 -6.41 26.76 7.13
C ILE A 8 -6.36 27.48 5.78
N ASP A 9 -5.16 27.78 5.26
CA ASP A 9 -5.00 28.39 3.95
C ASP A 9 -4.84 27.30 2.88
N ALA A 10 -5.56 27.46 1.77
CA ALA A 10 -5.64 26.54 0.63
C ALA A 10 -4.31 26.24 -0.09
N GLN A 11 -3.18 26.71 0.44
CA GLN A 11 -1.84 26.53 -0.11
C GLN A 11 -0.83 26.33 1.03
N CYS A 12 -0.95 25.21 1.75
CA CYS A 12 -0.01 24.89 2.83
C CYS A 12 1.19 24.09 2.30
N GLU A 13 2.39 24.64 2.48
CA GLU A 13 3.68 23.96 2.24
C GLU A 13 3.81 22.63 3.02
N CYS A 14 3.04 22.48 4.11
CA CYS A 14 3.00 21.26 4.90
C CYS A 14 2.50 20.03 4.12
N GLU A 15 1.58 20.22 3.17
CA GLU A 15 1.07 19.13 2.34
C GLU A 15 2.19 18.56 1.46
N LEU A 16 2.94 19.43 0.78
CA LEU A 16 4.07 19.05 -0.07
C LEU A 16 5.16 18.30 0.73
N ILE A 17 5.49 18.79 1.93
CA ILE A 17 6.47 18.14 2.81
C ILE A 17 5.96 16.76 3.26
N ALA A 18 4.70 16.66 3.68
CA ALA A 18 4.10 15.40 4.11
C ALA A 18 4.08 14.39 2.96
N MET A 19 3.67 14.81 1.76
CA MET A 19 3.66 14.00 0.55
C MET A 19 5.06 13.48 0.17
N ALA A 20 6.07 14.34 0.25
CA ALA A 20 7.47 13.96 -0.02
C ALA A 20 8.01 12.98 1.04
N ASN A 21 7.68 13.18 2.31
CA ASN A 21 8.06 12.27 3.39
C ASN A 21 7.37 10.91 3.25
N ALA A 22 6.08 10.90 2.95
CA ALA A 22 5.32 9.68 2.69
C ALA A 22 5.88 8.92 1.49
N SER A 23 6.11 9.61 0.36
CA SER A 23 6.64 8.96 -0.85
C SER A 23 7.99 8.29 -0.62
N ARG A 24 8.91 8.97 0.08
CA ARG A 24 10.22 8.38 0.46
C ARG A 24 10.05 7.18 1.37
N TYR A 25 9.27 7.32 2.44
CA TYR A 25 9.05 6.20 3.37
C TYR A 25 8.41 4.99 2.69
N ILE A 26 7.44 5.21 1.80
CA ILE A 26 6.82 4.11 1.05
C ILE A 26 7.83 3.44 0.11
N GLN A 27 8.57 4.22 -0.68
CA GLN A 27 9.48 3.68 -1.69
C GLN A 27 10.72 3.02 -1.09
N ASP A 28 11.29 3.63 -0.05
CA ASP A 28 12.59 3.23 0.51
C ASP A 28 12.47 2.18 1.61
N GLU A 29 11.35 2.16 2.36
CA GLU A 29 11.17 1.25 3.51
C GLU A 29 10.07 0.22 3.25
N ILE A 30 8.87 0.67 2.90
CA ILE A 30 7.68 -0.18 2.94
C ILE A 30 7.62 -1.14 1.75
N LEU A 31 7.76 -0.64 0.52
CA LEU A 31 7.72 -1.49 -0.67
C LEU A 31 8.81 -2.58 -0.63
N PRO A 32 10.06 -2.29 -0.21
CA PRO A 32 11.07 -3.34 -0.01
C PRO A 32 10.67 -4.37 1.04
N GLN A 33 10.17 -3.94 2.21
CA GLN A 33 9.74 -4.84 3.29
C GLN A 33 8.60 -5.76 2.83
N LEU A 34 7.61 -5.22 2.14
CA LEU A 34 6.49 -5.97 1.55
C LEU A 34 6.96 -6.96 0.48
N ASN A 35 7.85 -6.52 -0.41
CA ASN A 35 8.42 -7.36 -1.47
C ASN A 35 9.31 -8.49 -0.93
N TRP A 36 9.85 -8.35 0.27
CA TRP A 36 10.66 -9.38 0.94
C TRP A 36 9.81 -10.52 1.51
N LEU A 37 8.55 -10.27 1.83
CA LEU A 37 7.61 -11.30 2.25
C LEU A 37 7.15 -12.09 1.02
N ARG A 38 7.48 -13.38 0.97
CA ARG A 38 7.27 -14.25 -0.19
C ARG A 38 6.37 -15.45 0.12
N SER A 39 5.61 -15.88 -0.87
CA SER A 39 4.75 -17.06 -0.81
C SER A 39 4.70 -17.78 -2.15
N ASP A 40 4.53 -19.10 -2.10
CA ASP A 40 4.22 -19.94 -3.27
C ASP A 40 2.71 -20.00 -3.57
N THR A 41 1.88 -19.38 -2.73
CA THR A 41 0.41 -19.41 -2.82
C THR A 41 -0.17 -18.02 -2.67
N THR A 42 -1.15 -17.64 -3.51
CA THR A 42 -1.81 -16.33 -3.42
C THR A 42 -2.77 -16.23 -2.23
N GLY A 43 -3.05 -15.00 -1.81
CA GLY A 43 -3.97 -14.68 -0.71
C GLY A 43 -3.27 -14.65 0.65
N LEU A 44 -4.04 -14.54 1.71
CA LEU A 44 -3.57 -14.56 3.10
C LEU A 44 -4.45 -15.53 3.88
N ASN A 45 -3.83 -16.53 4.53
CA ASN A 45 -4.55 -17.56 5.29
C ASN A 45 -5.66 -18.27 4.49
N GLY A 46 -5.41 -18.54 3.21
CA GLY A 46 -6.37 -19.24 2.33
C GLY A 46 -7.48 -18.36 1.74
N THR A 47 -7.45 -17.05 2.01
CA THR A 47 -8.42 -16.08 1.46
C THR A 47 -7.72 -15.15 0.49
N VAL A 48 -8.26 -14.98 -0.72
CA VAL A 48 -7.81 -13.95 -1.66
C VAL A 48 -8.82 -12.81 -1.64
N ILE A 49 -8.37 -11.64 -1.23
CA ILE A 49 -9.15 -10.41 -1.32
C ILE A 49 -8.51 -9.57 -2.43
N PRO A 50 -9.15 -9.45 -3.60
CA PRO A 50 -8.61 -8.60 -4.66
C PRO A 50 -8.70 -7.13 -4.24
N SER A 51 -7.79 -6.30 -4.77
CA SER A 51 -7.95 -4.85 -4.75
C SER A 51 -9.24 -4.43 -5.47
N LEU A 52 -9.84 -3.30 -5.06
CA LEU A 52 -11.05 -2.76 -5.70
C LEU A 52 -10.92 -2.63 -7.22
N TRP A 53 -9.80 -2.09 -7.71
CA TRP A 53 -9.57 -1.92 -9.14
C TRP A 53 -9.55 -3.24 -9.91
N ILE A 54 -9.13 -4.36 -9.29
CA ILE A 54 -9.21 -5.67 -9.94
C ILE A 54 -10.67 -6.08 -10.13
N MET A 55 -11.53 -5.81 -9.14
CA MET A 55 -12.95 -6.14 -9.21
C MET A 55 -13.69 -5.36 -10.29
N ASP A 56 -13.22 -4.15 -10.62
CA ASP A 56 -13.75 -3.38 -11.76
C ASP A 56 -13.45 -4.05 -13.12
N TYR A 57 -12.31 -4.74 -13.23
CA TYR A 57 -11.90 -5.46 -14.45
C TYR A 57 -12.41 -6.90 -14.51
N ASP A 58 -12.46 -7.61 -13.38
CA ASP A 58 -12.85 -9.02 -13.26
C ASP A 58 -13.83 -9.18 -12.08
N PRO A 59 -15.15 -9.06 -12.32
CA PRO A 59 -16.18 -9.04 -11.28
C PRO A 59 -16.52 -10.45 -10.77
N LYS A 60 -15.49 -11.29 -10.57
CA LYS A 60 -15.65 -12.61 -9.95
C LYS A 60 -16.16 -12.47 -8.54
N THR A 61 -17.17 -13.27 -8.23
CA THR A 61 -17.74 -13.38 -6.87
C THR A 61 -16.85 -14.14 -5.90
N HIS A 62 -15.90 -14.94 -6.42
CA HIS A 62 -15.00 -15.78 -5.61
C HIS A 62 -13.59 -15.79 -6.18
N TRP A 63 -12.61 -15.66 -5.29
CA TRP A 63 -11.19 -15.70 -5.62
C TRP A 63 -10.53 -16.84 -4.85
N LEU A 64 -10.20 -17.92 -5.56
CA LEU A 64 -9.54 -19.08 -4.98
C LEU A 64 -8.02 -18.85 -4.92
N PRO A 65 -7.36 -19.26 -3.82
CA PRO A 65 -5.90 -19.31 -3.76
C PRO A 65 -5.31 -20.11 -4.92
N LYS A 66 -4.22 -19.60 -5.50
CA LYS A 66 -3.49 -20.25 -6.58
C LYS A 66 -2.07 -20.54 -6.11
N LYS A 67 -1.59 -21.74 -6.41
CA LYS A 67 -0.20 -22.12 -6.21
C LYS A 67 0.63 -21.70 -7.42
N ALA A 68 1.86 -21.26 -7.18
CA ALA A 68 2.81 -20.89 -8.21
C ALA A 68 3.09 -22.08 -9.14
N ALA A 69 3.02 -21.85 -10.44
CA ALA A 69 3.21 -22.91 -11.44
C ALA A 69 4.67 -23.42 -11.47
N SER A 70 5.64 -22.55 -11.17
CA SER A 70 7.06 -22.90 -11.09
C SER A 70 7.43 -23.67 -9.81
N GLY A 71 6.56 -23.69 -8.81
CA GLY A 71 6.90 -24.13 -7.45
C GLY A 71 7.78 -23.14 -6.67
N GLU A 72 8.08 -21.97 -7.24
CA GLU A 72 8.85 -20.92 -6.59
C GLU A 72 7.93 -19.94 -5.84
N GLN A 73 8.51 -19.18 -4.91
CA GLN A 73 7.78 -18.12 -4.19
C GLN A 73 7.64 -16.86 -5.05
N GLU A 74 6.82 -16.95 -6.10
CA GLU A 74 6.60 -15.89 -7.10
C GLU A 74 5.70 -14.75 -6.58
N TYR A 75 4.96 -14.97 -5.48
CA TYR A 75 4.07 -13.98 -4.90
C TYR A 75 4.74 -13.20 -3.78
N VAL A 76 4.43 -11.91 -3.74
CA VAL A 76 4.90 -10.97 -2.72
C VAL A 76 3.72 -10.47 -1.89
N PHE A 77 3.98 -10.05 -0.65
CA PHE A 77 2.91 -9.50 0.17
C PHE A 77 2.54 -8.10 -0.33
N CYS A 78 1.31 -7.92 -0.80
CA CYS A 78 0.81 -6.65 -1.28
C CYS A 78 -0.16 -6.06 -0.25
N HIS A 79 -0.19 -4.73 -0.12
CA HIS A 79 -1.21 -4.02 0.65
C HIS A 79 -2.56 -3.97 -0.09
N GLY A 80 -2.52 -3.93 -1.42
CA GLY A 80 -3.72 -3.93 -2.28
C GLY A 80 -4.44 -2.59 -2.42
N ASN A 81 -4.15 -1.57 -1.61
CA ASN A 81 -4.77 -0.25 -1.67
C ASN A 81 -3.86 0.85 -1.08
N LEU A 82 -2.59 0.87 -1.48
CA LEU A 82 -1.60 1.78 -0.89
C LEU A 82 -1.68 3.16 -1.58
N HIS A 83 -2.28 4.12 -0.88
CA HIS A 83 -2.54 5.48 -1.37
C HIS A 83 -2.32 6.52 -0.27
N ALA A 84 -2.32 7.81 -0.61
CA ALA A 84 -2.13 8.87 0.37
C ALA A 84 -3.13 8.82 1.54
N HIS A 85 -4.37 8.37 1.31
CA HIS A 85 -5.39 8.25 2.35
C HIS A 85 -5.14 7.11 3.34
N SER A 86 -4.36 6.09 2.97
CA SER A 86 -4.01 4.97 3.86
C SER A 86 -2.78 5.24 4.73
N ILE A 87 -2.27 6.48 4.72
CA ILE A 87 -1.08 6.90 5.47
C ILE A 87 -1.47 7.90 6.56
N LEU A 88 -1.18 7.53 7.81
CA LEU A 88 -1.34 8.43 8.95
C LEU A 88 -0.03 9.19 9.19
N MET A 89 -0.12 10.52 9.23
CA MET A 89 1.01 11.43 9.38
C MET A 89 1.00 12.10 10.75
N HIS A 90 2.18 12.29 11.34
CA HIS A 90 2.30 13.10 12.54
C HIS A 90 2.10 14.58 12.19
N ALA A 91 1.13 15.26 12.81
CA ALA A 91 0.76 16.63 12.46
C ALA A 91 1.92 17.64 12.59
N GLU A 92 2.77 17.49 13.61
CA GLU A 92 3.90 18.42 13.81
C GLU A 92 5.13 18.08 12.96
N THR A 93 5.61 16.84 12.99
CA THR A 93 6.84 16.43 12.29
C THR A 93 6.63 16.11 10.82
N LEU A 94 5.39 15.87 10.39
CA LEU A 94 5.03 15.44 9.03
C LEU A 94 5.73 14.14 8.61
N HIS A 95 6.04 13.26 9.55
CA HIS A 95 6.54 11.92 9.26
C HIS A 95 5.41 10.89 9.29
N VAL A 96 5.58 9.80 8.55
CA VAL A 96 4.65 8.66 8.57
C VAL A 96 4.65 8.04 9.96
N MET A 97 3.46 7.88 10.54
CA MET A 97 3.26 7.16 11.80
C MET A 97 2.85 5.72 11.55
N LYS A 98 1.88 5.51 10.65
CA LYS A 98 1.26 4.20 10.40
C LYS A 98 0.73 4.13 8.97
N ILE A 99 0.66 2.91 8.47
CA ILE A 99 -0.12 2.55 7.28
C ILE A 99 -1.34 1.75 7.74
N VAL A 100 -2.51 2.09 7.22
CA VAL A 100 -3.81 1.50 7.56
C VAL A 100 -4.48 0.88 6.33
N ASP A 101 -5.72 0.42 6.44
CA ASP A 101 -6.49 -0.14 5.31
C ASP A 101 -5.85 -1.39 4.66
N TRP A 102 -5.43 -2.34 5.52
CA TRP A 102 -4.83 -3.63 5.12
C TRP A 102 -5.86 -4.73 4.77
N ASP A 103 -7.14 -4.38 4.66
CA ASP A 103 -8.22 -5.34 4.38
C ASP A 103 -8.09 -6.01 3.00
N ASN A 104 -7.50 -5.32 2.02
CA ASN A 104 -7.15 -5.89 0.71
C ASN A 104 -5.76 -6.52 0.65
N ALA A 105 -5.06 -6.67 1.78
CA ALA A 105 -3.70 -7.17 1.77
C ALA A 105 -3.62 -8.69 1.59
N GLY A 106 -2.59 -9.14 0.87
CA GLY A 106 -2.36 -10.57 0.65
C GLY A 106 -1.24 -10.84 -0.35
N PHE A 107 -0.86 -12.12 -0.47
CA PHE A 107 0.15 -12.53 -1.44
C PHE A 107 -0.40 -12.48 -2.86
N LEU A 108 0.18 -11.63 -3.70
CA LEU A 108 -0.17 -11.46 -5.11
C LEU A 108 1.11 -11.32 -5.94
N ARG A 109 0.99 -11.23 -7.28
CA ARG A 109 2.17 -10.91 -8.09
C ARG A 109 2.60 -9.47 -7.82
N LYS A 110 3.90 -9.19 -7.89
CA LYS A 110 4.46 -7.87 -7.56
C LYS A 110 3.85 -6.74 -8.37
N GLU A 111 3.38 -7.02 -9.59
CA GLU A 111 2.74 -6.04 -10.48
C GLU A 111 1.40 -5.53 -9.93
N PHE A 112 0.80 -6.24 -8.96
CA PHE A 112 -0.42 -5.80 -8.26
C PHE A 112 -0.13 -4.86 -7.08
N GLN A 113 1.13 -4.71 -6.67
CA GLN A 113 1.51 -3.71 -5.67
C GLN A 113 1.64 -2.35 -6.35
N LEU A 114 0.54 -1.59 -6.31
CA LEU A 114 0.53 -0.22 -6.82
C LEU A 114 0.80 0.75 -5.67
N TRP A 115 1.68 1.71 -5.93
CA TRP A 115 1.78 2.96 -5.18
C TRP A 115 1.44 4.06 -6.16
N SER A 116 0.29 4.72 -5.98
CA SER A 116 -0.14 5.78 -6.92
C SER A 116 0.61 7.08 -6.73
N GLY A 117 1.47 7.18 -5.70
CA GLY A 117 1.97 8.47 -5.24
C GLY A 117 0.82 9.39 -4.76
N PRO A 118 1.18 10.53 -4.18
CA PRO A 118 0.37 11.74 -4.31
C PRO A 118 0.46 12.34 -5.72
#